data_AF-A8PF48-F1
#
_entry.id   AF-A8PF48-F1
#
_cell.length_a   1.000
_cell.length_b   1.000
_cell.length_c   1.000
_cell.angle_alpha   90.00
_cell.angle_beta   90.00
_cell.angle_gamma   90.00
#
_symmetry.space_group_name_H-M   'P 1'
#
loop_
_entity.id
_entity.type
_entity.pdbx_description
1 polymer ?
#
loop_
_entity_poly.entity_id
_entity_poly.type
_entity_poly.pdbx_seq_one_letter_code
_entity_poly.pdbx_strand_id
1 'polypeptide(L)'
;MLFQAVTIAAVLATGANAHFRLLYPEPRGPFVGNLQPTFCGGYPDVTTNRTVFPLNGGQFRIRQGHEDWVSAVTISTADNPNSFDAFRADGEEQFVKYWAPEAKPGNFCIPLDIGAAGIPGVEDGANVTIQVTLDGPDGALYQCADLTLSSTAEVPEDLGACTNSTSGGHGASPSESGDGATPSGGADGGDDEEEGGSQVFGINSLVMGVAGVLAAVAASL
;
A
#
# COMPACT_ATOMS: atom_id res chain seq x y z
N MET A 1 13.78 -37.42 -36.35
CA MET A 1 13.10 -36.94 -35.13
C MET A 1 13.77 -35.64 -34.73
N LEU A 2 13.19 -34.50 -35.12
CA LEU A 2 13.67 -33.18 -34.73
C LEU A 2 12.99 -32.79 -33.42
N PHE A 3 13.76 -32.64 -32.35
CA PHE A 3 13.25 -32.03 -31.13
C PHE A 3 13.45 -30.51 -31.22
N GLN A 4 12.33 -29.80 -31.37
CA GLN A 4 12.25 -28.34 -31.32
C GLN A 4 12.53 -27.87 -29.89
N ALA A 5 13.49 -26.96 -29.73
CA ALA A 5 13.69 -26.24 -28.48
C ALA A 5 12.73 -25.03 -28.47
N VAL A 6 11.74 -25.06 -27.57
CA VAL A 6 10.84 -23.93 -27.30
C VAL A 6 11.48 -23.09 -26.20
N THR A 7 11.95 -21.89 -26.55
CA THR A 7 12.45 -20.91 -25.58
C THR A 7 11.28 -20.08 -25.07
N ILE A 8 10.87 -20.30 -23.81
CA ILE A 8 9.84 -19.49 -23.14
C ILE A 8 10.53 -18.24 -22.55
N ALA A 9 10.31 -17.08 -23.18
CA ALA A 9 10.69 -15.80 -22.60
C ALA A 9 9.61 -15.35 -21.62
N ALA A 10 9.85 -15.51 -20.32
CA ALA A 10 8.99 -14.98 -19.27
C ALA A 10 9.21 -13.46 -19.15
N VAL A 11 8.29 -12.67 -19.69
CA VAL A 11 8.23 -11.22 -19.39
C VAL A 11 7.71 -11.09 -17.96
N LEU A 12 8.62 -10.86 -17.01
CA LEU A 12 8.27 -10.45 -15.65
C LEU A 12 7.68 -9.05 -15.73
N ALA A 13 6.34 -8.95 -15.73
CA ALA A 13 5.65 -7.69 -15.51
C ALA A 13 5.90 -7.26 -14.05
N THR A 14 6.97 -6.50 -13.82
CA THR A 14 7.16 -5.75 -12.57
C THR A 14 6.11 -4.65 -12.55
N GLY A 15 4.92 -4.96 -12.00
CA GLY A 15 3.88 -3.96 -11.78
C GLY A 15 4.41 -2.93 -10.79
N ALA A 16 4.84 -1.77 -11.30
CA ALA A 16 5.13 -0.62 -10.48
C ALA A 16 3.83 -0.22 -9.75
N ASN A 17 3.76 -0.47 -8.45
CA ASN A 17 2.63 -0.09 -7.60
C ASN A 17 2.76 1.40 -7.22
N ALA A 18 3.07 2.24 -8.21
CA ALA A 18 3.36 3.66 -8.10
C ALA A 18 2.21 4.44 -7.44
N HIS A 19 1.00 4.17 -7.93
CA HIS A 19 -0.23 4.88 -7.61
C HIS A 19 -0.78 4.54 -6.22
N PHE A 20 -1.41 5.51 -5.55
CA PHE A 20 -1.97 5.28 -4.23
C PHE A 20 -3.31 4.52 -4.28
N ARG A 21 -3.69 3.83 -3.20
CA ARG A 21 -5.01 3.20 -3.05
C ARG A 21 -5.69 3.73 -1.81
N LEU A 22 -6.94 4.15 -1.91
CA LEU A 22 -7.77 4.37 -0.73
C LEU A 22 -8.25 3.00 -0.23
N LEU A 23 -7.92 2.69 1.02
CA LEU A 23 -8.24 1.41 1.68
C LEU A 23 -9.42 1.55 2.65
N TYR A 24 -9.59 2.74 3.22
CA TYR A 24 -10.73 3.09 4.06
C TYR A 24 -10.88 4.61 4.08
N PRO A 25 -12.10 5.18 4.07
CA PRO A 25 -13.38 4.52 3.81
C PRO A 25 -13.44 3.89 2.41
N GLU A 26 -14.50 3.12 2.12
CA GLU A 26 -14.64 2.41 0.84
C GLU A 26 -14.62 3.40 -0.34
N PRO A 27 -13.73 3.23 -1.34
CA PRO A 27 -13.70 4.09 -2.52
C PRO A 27 -14.93 3.87 -3.41
N ARG A 28 -15.27 4.87 -4.23
CA ARG A 28 -16.40 4.80 -5.17
C ARG A 28 -16.37 3.60 -6.12
N GLY A 29 -15.18 3.12 -6.45
CA GLY A 29 -15.02 2.02 -7.38
C GLY A 29 -13.66 1.35 -7.27
N PRO A 30 -13.46 0.26 -8.02
CA PRO A 30 -12.21 -0.48 -7.98
C PRO A 30 -11.03 0.38 -8.44
N PHE A 31 -9.87 0.14 -7.86
CA PHE A 31 -8.65 0.84 -8.25
C PHE A 31 -8.30 0.60 -9.73
N VAL A 32 -8.18 1.69 -10.50
CA VAL A 32 -7.66 1.69 -11.87
C VAL A 32 -6.61 2.80 -11.97
N GLY A 33 -5.32 2.42 -11.89
CA GLY A 33 -4.20 3.37 -11.81
C GLY A 33 -4.25 4.49 -12.85
N ASN A 34 -4.46 4.13 -14.12
CA ASN A 34 -4.48 5.10 -15.23
C ASN A 34 -5.65 6.11 -15.18
N LEU A 35 -6.71 5.85 -14.40
CA LEU A 35 -7.83 6.76 -14.26
C LEU A 35 -7.68 7.69 -13.05
N GLN A 36 -6.69 7.48 -12.18
CA GLN A 36 -6.49 8.30 -11.00
C GLN A 36 -6.27 9.80 -11.23
N PRO A 37 -5.63 10.24 -12.33
CA PRO A 37 -5.55 11.67 -12.63
C PRO A 37 -6.90 12.32 -12.95
N THR A 38 -7.95 11.53 -13.16
CA THR A 38 -9.30 12.04 -13.44
C THR A 38 -10.13 12.17 -12.17
N PHE A 39 -11.19 12.97 -12.22
CA PHE A 39 -12.08 13.19 -11.09
C PHE A 39 -12.53 11.87 -10.43
N CYS A 40 -12.35 11.78 -9.12
CA CYS A 40 -12.65 10.59 -8.30
C CYS A 40 -12.05 9.27 -8.84
N GLY A 41 -10.93 9.33 -9.56
CA GLY A 41 -10.28 8.16 -10.12
C GLY A 41 -11.06 7.49 -11.25
N GLY A 42 -11.87 8.28 -11.98
CA GLY A 42 -12.69 7.81 -13.10
C GLY A 42 -14.11 7.43 -12.72
N TYR A 43 -14.53 7.68 -11.47
CA TYR A 43 -15.86 7.37 -10.94
C TYR A 43 -16.65 8.66 -10.64
N PRO A 44 -17.22 9.31 -11.67
CA PRO A 44 -17.84 10.63 -11.50
C PRO A 44 -19.14 10.58 -10.70
N ASP A 45 -19.88 9.49 -10.78
CA ASP A 45 -21.18 9.37 -10.13
C ASP A 45 -21.04 8.91 -8.68
N VAL A 46 -21.87 9.47 -7.82
CA VAL A 46 -21.96 9.11 -6.41
C VAL A 46 -22.52 7.70 -6.24
N THR A 47 -22.04 6.97 -5.23
CA THR A 47 -22.55 5.65 -4.90
C THR A 47 -23.69 5.72 -3.89
N THR A 48 -24.47 4.64 -3.81
CA THR A 48 -25.53 4.47 -2.79
C THR A 48 -25.03 3.73 -1.56
N ASN A 49 -23.92 2.99 -1.65
CA ASN A 49 -23.32 2.22 -0.55
C ASN A 49 -22.35 3.08 0.27
N ARG A 50 -22.87 4.15 0.86
CA ARG A 50 -22.09 5.11 1.65
C ARG A 50 -21.50 4.48 2.91
N THR A 51 -20.26 4.83 3.24
CA THR A 51 -19.63 4.43 4.51
C THR A 51 -20.16 5.33 5.63
N VAL A 52 -20.69 4.74 6.70
CA VAL A 52 -20.99 5.52 7.92
C VAL A 52 -19.67 5.95 8.54
N PHE A 53 -19.45 7.25 8.68
CA PHE A 53 -18.16 7.82 9.08
C PHE A 53 -18.29 8.73 10.30
N PRO A 54 -17.40 8.60 11.30
CA PRO A 54 -17.43 9.45 12.48
C PRO A 54 -17.21 10.93 12.13
N LEU A 55 -18.07 11.79 12.66
CA LEU A 55 -18.01 13.22 12.42
C LEU A 55 -16.71 13.83 13.00
N ASN A 56 -16.27 13.34 14.15
CA ASN A 56 -14.99 13.68 14.77
C ASN A 56 -14.21 12.40 15.13
N GLY A 57 -12.89 12.47 15.17
CA GLY A 57 -12.05 11.31 15.53
C GLY A 57 -12.00 10.20 14.46
N GLY A 58 -12.30 10.53 13.21
CA GLY A 58 -12.18 9.61 12.09
C GLY A 58 -10.75 9.41 11.59
N GLN A 59 -10.61 8.50 10.63
CA GLN A 59 -9.36 8.23 9.93
C GLN A 59 -9.63 7.79 8.50
N PHE A 60 -8.69 8.05 7.59
CA PHE A 60 -8.64 7.38 6.30
C PHE A 60 -7.34 6.61 6.17
N ARG A 61 -7.36 5.56 5.35
CA ARG A 61 -6.23 4.66 5.14
C ARG A 61 -5.89 4.61 3.69
N ILE A 62 -4.61 4.71 3.39
CA ILE A 62 -4.10 4.60 2.04
C ILE A 62 -2.93 3.63 1.96
N ARG A 63 -2.68 3.10 0.78
CA ARG A 63 -1.38 2.54 0.41
C ARG A 63 -0.76 3.42 -0.66
N GLN A 64 0.44 3.95 -0.42
CA GLN A 64 1.16 4.79 -1.36
C GLN A 64 2.46 4.12 -1.82
N GLY A 65 2.71 4.20 -3.13
CA GLY A 65 3.84 3.54 -3.79
C GLY A 65 5.08 4.40 -3.95
N HIS A 66 4.90 5.73 -4.05
CA HIS A 66 6.00 6.66 -4.19
C HIS A 66 6.52 7.20 -2.86
N GLU A 67 7.79 7.54 -2.87
CA GLU A 67 8.40 8.50 -1.96
C GLU A 67 7.94 9.92 -2.31
N ASP A 68 8.16 10.85 -1.39
CA ASP A 68 7.98 12.30 -1.59
C ASP A 68 6.62 12.70 -2.19
N TRP A 69 5.57 12.51 -1.41
CA TRP A 69 4.20 12.89 -1.78
C TRP A 69 3.58 13.83 -0.75
N VAL A 70 2.56 14.56 -1.17
CA VAL A 70 1.70 15.38 -0.30
C VAL A 70 0.27 14.91 -0.42
N SER A 71 -0.49 14.96 0.68
CA SER A 71 -1.93 14.67 0.65
C SER A 71 -2.78 15.78 1.22
N ALA A 72 -3.96 15.94 0.63
CA ALA A 72 -5.04 16.73 1.18
C ALA A 72 -6.37 16.00 1.01
N VAL A 73 -7.37 16.44 1.76
CA VAL A 73 -8.74 15.92 1.66
C VAL A 73 -9.69 17.09 1.54
N THR A 74 -10.42 17.14 0.43
CA THR A 74 -11.55 18.05 0.23
C THR A 74 -12.86 17.30 0.44
N ILE A 75 -13.91 18.04 0.77
CA ILE A 75 -15.26 17.52 0.98
C ILE A 75 -16.27 18.25 0.09
N SER A 76 -17.32 17.54 -0.30
CA SER A 76 -18.51 18.11 -0.90
C SER A 76 -19.73 17.70 -0.08
N THR A 77 -20.59 18.67 0.21
CA THR A 77 -21.91 18.47 0.84
C THR A 77 -23.05 18.47 -0.18
N ALA A 78 -22.72 18.48 -1.48
CA ALA A 78 -23.71 18.33 -2.54
C ALA A 78 -24.24 16.88 -2.60
N ASP A 79 -25.48 16.70 -3.04
CA ASP A 79 -26.10 15.37 -3.14
C ASP A 79 -25.39 14.47 -4.16
N ASN A 80 -24.97 15.04 -5.31
CA ASN A 80 -24.38 14.32 -6.45
C ASN A 80 -23.12 15.03 -6.98
N PRO A 81 -22.01 15.09 -6.22
CA PRO A 81 -20.80 15.74 -6.69
C PRO A 81 -20.12 14.90 -7.78
N ASN A 82 -20.06 15.47 -8.99
CA ASN A 82 -19.56 14.81 -10.20
C ASN A 82 -18.45 15.59 -10.93
N SER A 83 -17.90 16.63 -10.29
CA SER A 83 -16.81 17.45 -10.80
C SER A 83 -15.97 18.03 -9.66
N PHE A 84 -14.75 18.50 -9.96
CA PHE A 84 -13.90 19.16 -8.97
C PHE A 84 -14.54 20.44 -8.40
N ASP A 85 -15.34 21.16 -9.19
CA ASP A 85 -16.03 22.37 -8.74
C ASP A 85 -17.05 22.09 -7.63
N ALA A 86 -17.59 20.86 -7.55
CA ALA A 86 -18.51 20.47 -6.49
C ALA A 86 -17.85 20.41 -5.09
N PHE A 87 -16.53 20.50 -5.02
CA PHE A 87 -15.73 20.52 -3.78
C PHE A 87 -15.25 21.94 -3.43
N ARG A 88 -15.85 22.95 -4.05
CA ARG A 88 -15.53 24.37 -3.85
C ARG A 88 -16.73 25.14 -3.31
N ALA A 89 -16.47 26.09 -2.42
CA ALA A 89 -17.44 27.10 -1.98
C ALA A 89 -16.82 28.49 -2.15
N ASP A 90 -17.57 29.43 -2.71
CA ASP A 90 -17.11 30.80 -2.97
C ASP A 90 -15.77 30.90 -3.73
N GLY A 91 -15.50 29.89 -4.59
CA GLY A 91 -14.27 29.83 -5.36
C GLY A 91 -13.06 29.31 -4.59
N GLU A 92 -13.22 28.77 -3.38
CA GLU A 92 -12.15 28.14 -2.58
C GLU A 92 -12.43 26.65 -2.35
N GLU A 93 -11.39 25.84 -2.20
CA GLU A 93 -11.52 24.40 -1.91
C GLU A 93 -11.97 24.17 -0.48
N GLN A 94 -12.92 23.26 -0.29
CA GLN A 94 -13.44 22.91 1.02
C GLN A 94 -12.57 21.83 1.68
N PHE A 95 -11.43 22.24 2.25
CA PHE A 95 -10.51 21.31 2.90
C PHE A 95 -11.02 20.86 4.28
N VAL A 96 -11.10 19.54 4.48
CA VAL A 96 -11.21 18.90 5.80
C VAL A 96 -9.86 18.41 6.31
N LYS A 97 -8.87 18.31 5.42
CA LYS A 97 -7.46 18.15 5.78
C LYS A 97 -6.59 18.89 4.77
N TYR A 98 -5.76 19.80 5.25
CA TYR A 98 -4.84 20.55 4.42
C TYR A 98 -3.58 19.75 4.07
N TRP A 99 -2.87 20.21 3.04
CA TRP A 99 -1.68 19.55 2.49
C TRP A 99 -0.64 19.17 3.55
N ALA A 100 -0.34 17.87 3.63
CA ALA A 100 0.66 17.30 4.52
C ALA A 100 1.66 16.43 3.73
N PRO A 101 2.98 16.69 3.83
CA PRO A 101 4.01 15.91 3.14
C PRO A 101 4.36 14.62 3.87
N GLU A 102 4.79 13.62 3.11
CA GLU A 102 5.38 12.38 3.57
C GLU A 102 6.46 11.93 2.60
N ALA A 103 7.62 11.55 3.12
CA ALA A 103 8.78 11.18 2.33
C ALA A 103 8.77 9.70 1.93
N LYS A 104 8.07 8.85 2.69
CA LYS A 104 8.14 7.39 2.53
C LYS A 104 6.92 6.82 1.80
N PRO A 105 7.08 5.69 1.09
CA PRO A 105 5.97 4.89 0.63
C PRO A 105 5.49 3.96 1.76
N GLY A 106 4.32 3.37 1.59
CA GLY A 106 3.80 2.38 2.52
C GLY A 106 2.30 2.48 2.74
N ASN A 107 1.84 1.85 3.83
CA ASN A 107 0.46 1.98 4.28
C ASN A 107 0.40 3.07 5.34
N PHE A 108 -0.51 4.02 5.14
CA PHE A 108 -0.70 5.14 6.03
C PHE A 108 -2.11 5.12 6.59
N CYS A 109 -2.21 5.38 7.88
CA CYS A 109 -3.45 5.72 8.54
C CYS A 109 -3.37 7.18 8.99
N ILE A 110 -4.31 7.99 8.53
CA ILE A 110 -4.26 9.43 8.67
C ILE A 110 -5.53 9.89 9.39
N PRO A 111 -5.39 10.52 10.58
CA PRO A 111 -6.54 11.08 11.28
C PRO A 111 -7.24 12.14 10.44
N LEU A 112 -8.57 12.13 10.50
CA LEU A 112 -9.46 13.02 9.78
C LEU A 112 -10.63 13.40 10.68
N ASP A 113 -10.67 14.67 11.06
CA ASP A 113 -11.74 15.26 11.85
C ASP A 113 -12.56 16.18 10.93
N ILE A 114 -13.69 15.67 10.44
CA ILE A 114 -14.52 16.37 9.45
C ILE A 114 -15.29 17.51 10.15
N GLY A 115 -15.77 17.29 11.37
CA GLY A 115 -16.52 18.28 12.15
C GLY A 115 -15.71 19.50 12.53
N ALA A 116 -14.40 19.33 12.75
CA ALA A 116 -13.50 20.43 13.07
C ALA A 116 -13.29 21.45 11.93
N ALA A 117 -13.66 21.11 10.68
CA ALA A 117 -13.42 21.95 9.52
C ALA A 117 -14.38 23.16 9.40
N GLY A 118 -15.50 23.17 10.14
CA GLY A 118 -16.46 24.29 10.13
C GLY A 118 -17.16 24.52 8.77
N ILE A 119 -17.25 23.48 7.94
CA ILE A 119 -17.81 23.55 6.59
C ILE A 119 -19.35 23.47 6.64
N PRO A 120 -20.09 24.40 6.00
CA PRO A 120 -21.55 24.35 5.98
C PRO A 120 -22.09 23.03 5.39
N GLY A 121 -23.10 22.45 6.06
CA GLY A 121 -23.71 21.16 5.67
C GLY A 121 -22.97 19.93 6.20
N VAL A 122 -21.85 20.11 6.88
CA VAL A 122 -21.20 19.04 7.66
C VAL A 122 -21.88 18.93 9.02
N GLU A 123 -22.80 17.97 9.14
CA GLU A 123 -23.56 17.70 10.36
C GLU A 123 -23.93 16.21 10.49
N ASP A 124 -24.47 15.82 11.64
CA ASP A 124 -24.92 14.45 11.91
C ASP A 124 -26.00 14.02 10.90
N GLY A 125 -25.83 12.84 10.31
CA GLY A 125 -26.71 12.30 9.28
C GLY A 125 -26.48 12.84 7.87
N ALA A 126 -25.59 13.83 7.69
CA ALA A 126 -25.32 14.40 6.37
C ALA A 126 -24.64 13.40 5.43
N ASN A 127 -25.11 13.36 4.20
CA ASN A 127 -24.44 12.66 3.11
C ASN A 127 -23.41 13.58 2.48
N VAL A 128 -22.15 13.12 2.43
CA VAL A 128 -21.03 13.89 1.88
C VAL A 128 -20.18 13.01 0.98
N THR A 129 -19.34 13.62 0.15
CA THR A 129 -18.25 12.92 -0.53
C THR A 129 -16.95 13.55 -0.10
N ILE A 130 -15.97 12.74 0.28
CA ILE A 130 -14.59 13.20 0.42
C ILE A 130 -13.80 12.82 -0.83
N GLN A 131 -12.90 13.71 -1.26
CA GLN A 131 -11.90 13.41 -2.28
C GLN A 131 -10.53 13.48 -1.62
N VAL A 132 -9.85 12.33 -1.60
CA VAL A 132 -8.47 12.23 -1.18
C VAL A 132 -7.59 12.52 -2.39
N THR A 133 -6.77 13.54 -2.27
CA THR A 133 -5.79 13.91 -3.28
C THR A 133 -4.41 13.58 -2.77
N LEU A 134 -3.63 12.84 -3.56
CA LEU A 134 -2.19 12.74 -3.40
C LEU A 134 -1.51 13.38 -4.61
N ASP A 135 -0.52 14.22 -4.37
CA ASP A 135 0.34 14.80 -5.41
C ASP A 135 1.79 14.39 -5.13
N GLY A 136 2.52 14.05 -6.18
CA GLY A 136 3.86 13.45 -6.09
C GLY A 136 4.54 13.41 -7.45
N PRO A 137 5.57 12.55 -7.64
CA PRO A 137 6.36 12.51 -8.87
C PRO A 137 5.55 12.25 -10.15
N ASP A 138 4.42 11.56 -10.02
CA ASP A 138 3.53 11.17 -11.12
C ASP A 138 2.36 12.18 -11.33
N GLY A 139 2.36 13.29 -10.58
CA GLY A 139 1.32 14.31 -10.57
C GLY A 139 0.19 14.02 -9.58
N ALA A 140 -0.87 14.83 -9.65
CA ALA A 140 -2.02 14.74 -8.76
C ALA A 140 -2.94 13.56 -9.13
N LEU A 141 -3.27 12.77 -8.13
CA LEU A 141 -4.08 11.55 -8.21
C LEU A 141 -5.25 11.67 -7.22
N TYR A 142 -6.42 11.18 -7.63
CA TYR A 142 -7.67 11.37 -6.91
C TYR A 142 -8.40 10.04 -6.67
N GLN A 143 -8.93 9.85 -5.47
CA GLN A 143 -9.93 8.83 -5.16
C GLN A 143 -10.99 9.42 -4.22
N CYS A 144 -12.24 9.07 -4.45
CA CYS A 144 -13.37 9.54 -3.64
C CYS A 144 -13.98 8.42 -2.82
N ALA A 145 -14.54 8.80 -1.68
CA ALA A 145 -15.40 7.95 -0.88
C ALA A 145 -16.67 8.72 -0.51
N ASP A 146 -17.81 8.06 -0.61
CA ASP A 146 -19.11 8.62 -0.28
C ASP A 146 -19.49 8.19 1.13
N LEU A 147 -19.84 9.15 1.97
CA LEU A 147 -20.03 8.97 3.40
C LEU A 147 -21.42 9.38 3.84
N THR A 148 -21.86 8.81 4.95
CA THR A 148 -22.93 9.33 5.80
C THR A 148 -22.32 9.65 7.15
N LEU A 149 -22.31 10.92 7.53
CA LEU A 149 -21.67 11.38 8.76
C LEU A 149 -22.49 10.99 9.99
N SER A 150 -21.82 10.63 11.08
CA SER A 150 -22.47 10.32 12.34
C SER A 150 -21.60 10.76 13.52
N SER A 151 -22.22 11.46 14.47
CA SER A 151 -21.67 11.89 15.75
C SER A 151 -21.44 10.73 16.74
N THR A 152 -22.03 9.56 16.47
CA THR A 152 -21.96 8.37 17.32
C THR A 152 -21.25 7.20 16.64
N ALA A 153 -20.88 7.34 15.37
CA ALA A 153 -20.09 6.32 14.70
C ALA A 153 -18.69 6.26 15.30
N GLU A 154 -18.12 5.06 15.26
CA GLU A 154 -16.75 4.79 15.65
C GLU A 154 -15.99 4.23 14.45
N VAL A 155 -14.67 4.35 14.48
CA VAL A 155 -13.81 3.69 13.50
C VAL A 155 -13.96 2.17 13.66
N PRO A 156 -14.22 1.41 12.58
CA PRO A 156 -14.37 -0.05 12.68
C PRO A 156 -13.15 -0.72 13.35
N GLU A 157 -13.41 -1.59 14.33
CA GLU A 157 -12.36 -2.23 15.14
C GLU A 157 -11.46 -3.17 14.31
N ASP A 158 -11.99 -3.76 13.25
CA ASP A 158 -11.30 -4.67 12.34
C ASP A 158 -10.21 -3.96 11.51
N LEU A 159 -10.28 -2.63 11.40
CA LEU A 159 -9.18 -1.84 10.90
C LEU A 159 -7.97 -1.90 11.87
N GLY A 160 -8.19 -2.09 13.17
CA GLY A 160 -7.14 -2.04 14.18
C GLY A 160 -6.59 -0.63 14.41
N ALA A 161 -5.50 -0.53 15.20
CA ALA A 161 -4.91 0.76 15.57
C ALA A 161 -4.45 1.58 14.34
N CYS A 162 -4.67 2.89 14.38
CA CYS A 162 -4.20 3.81 13.35
C CYS A 162 -2.67 3.90 13.37
N THR A 163 -2.01 3.12 12.54
CA THR A 163 -0.57 2.99 12.51
C THR A 163 -0.06 3.03 11.07
N ASN A 164 1.08 3.70 10.88
CA ASN A 164 1.76 3.74 9.60
C ASN A 164 2.75 2.57 9.50
N SER A 165 2.87 1.99 8.32
CA SER A 165 3.86 0.98 7.98
C SER A 165 4.58 1.40 6.70
N THR A 166 5.81 1.88 6.86
CA THR A 166 6.62 2.39 5.75
C THR A 166 7.62 1.34 5.30
N SER A 167 7.78 1.13 3.99
CA SER A 167 8.89 0.35 3.45
C SER A 167 10.06 1.27 3.09
N GLY A 168 11.30 0.81 3.27
CA GLY A 168 12.43 1.51 2.65
C GLY A 168 12.28 1.43 1.13
N GLY A 169 12.47 2.54 0.42
CA GLY A 169 12.57 2.55 -1.03
C GLY A 169 13.53 1.47 -1.52
N HIS A 170 13.26 0.90 -2.69
CA HIS A 170 14.06 -0.18 -3.24
C HIS A 170 15.53 0.22 -3.45
N GLY A 171 16.38 -0.01 -2.45
CA GLY A 171 17.65 -0.70 -2.64
C GLY A 171 17.37 -2.19 -2.50
N ALA A 172 17.74 -2.99 -3.50
CA ALA A 172 17.49 -4.43 -3.54
C ALA A 172 17.80 -5.12 -2.19
N SER A 173 16.83 -5.86 -1.64
CA SER A 173 17.02 -6.69 -0.45
C SER A 173 16.95 -8.17 -0.86
N PRO A 174 17.81 -9.05 -0.31
CA PRO A 174 18.05 -10.38 -0.83
C PRO A 174 16.88 -11.32 -0.52
N SER A 175 16.62 -12.23 -1.46
CA SER A 175 15.66 -13.32 -1.33
C SER A 175 15.97 -14.20 -0.13
N GLU A 176 15.06 -14.29 0.84
CA GLU A 176 14.96 -15.45 1.72
C GLU A 176 14.04 -16.48 1.04
N SER A 177 14.64 -17.57 0.57
CA SER A 177 13.92 -18.78 0.16
C SER A 177 13.57 -19.58 1.41
N GLY A 178 12.28 -19.68 1.72
CA GLY A 178 11.76 -20.67 2.64
C GLY A 178 11.61 -22.02 1.94
N ASP A 179 12.15 -23.07 2.57
CA ASP A 179 11.92 -24.47 2.19
C ASP A 179 11.27 -25.19 3.39
N GLY A 180 10.13 -25.83 3.12
CA GLY A 180 9.43 -26.80 3.97
C GLY A 180 8.42 -27.51 3.08
N ALA A 181 8.14 -28.81 3.14
CA ALA A 181 8.53 -29.97 3.97
C ALA A 181 8.54 -31.21 3.01
N THR A 182 8.76 -32.49 3.36
CA THR A 182 8.10 -33.38 4.35
C THR A 182 8.73 -34.82 4.25
N PRO A 183 8.23 -35.93 4.88
CA PRO A 183 8.96 -36.74 5.90
C PRO A 183 9.25 -38.22 5.50
N SER A 184 9.98 -38.97 6.34
CA SER A 184 9.85 -40.45 6.46
C SER A 184 10.45 -40.96 7.78
N GLY A 185 9.76 -41.90 8.43
CA GLY A 185 10.01 -42.44 9.79
C GLY A 185 11.25 -43.34 9.94
N GLY A 186 11.52 -44.01 11.07
CA GLY A 186 10.85 -44.12 12.36
C GLY A 186 11.65 -45.06 13.29
N ALA A 187 11.34 -44.97 14.59
CA ALA A 187 11.49 -45.91 15.70
C ALA A 187 12.86 -46.34 16.29
N ASP A 188 12.85 -46.33 17.65
CA ASP A 188 13.64 -47.08 18.65
C ASP A 188 15.12 -46.69 18.83
N GLY A 189 15.68 -46.45 20.03
CA GLY A 189 15.28 -46.66 21.41
C GLY A 189 16.58 -46.69 22.24
N GLY A 190 16.53 -46.38 23.55
CA GLY A 190 17.57 -46.78 24.50
C GLY A 190 18.45 -45.66 25.07
N ASP A 191 18.37 -45.57 26.39
CA ASP A 191 19.05 -44.70 27.34
C ASP A 191 20.55 -45.04 27.50
N ASP A 192 21.35 -44.07 27.94
CA ASP A 192 22.28 -44.17 29.10
C ASP A 192 23.43 -43.13 29.03
N GLU A 193 23.65 -42.50 30.17
CA GLU A 193 24.76 -41.63 30.52
C GLU A 193 26.07 -42.42 30.64
N GLU A 194 27.22 -41.79 30.36
CA GLU A 194 28.34 -41.60 31.32
C GLU A 194 29.68 -41.29 30.60
N GLU A 195 30.55 -40.64 31.36
CA GLU A 195 31.72 -39.86 31.02
C GLU A 195 32.94 -40.61 30.45
N GLY A 196 33.82 -39.82 29.82
CA GLY A 196 35.27 -39.89 30.09
C GLY A 196 36.12 -40.64 29.08
N GLY A 197 37.08 -39.94 28.45
CA GLY A 197 38.18 -40.61 27.77
C GLY A 197 38.87 -39.81 26.67
N SER A 198 39.98 -39.17 27.05
CA SER A 198 40.92 -38.47 26.19
C SER A 198 41.60 -39.37 25.14
N GLN A 199 41.84 -38.84 23.94
CA GLN A 199 43.14 -38.76 23.23
C GLN A 199 43.07 -38.96 21.69
N VAL A 200 43.80 -38.06 21.00
CA VAL A 200 44.67 -38.28 19.82
C VAL A 200 44.12 -38.09 18.39
N PHE A 201 44.59 -36.97 17.81
CA PHE A 201 45.15 -36.71 16.46
C PHE A 201 44.44 -37.16 15.17
N GLY A 202 44.19 -36.15 14.30
CA GLY A 202 43.98 -36.34 12.86
C GLY A 202 43.92 -34.99 12.11
N ILE A 203 45.08 -34.55 11.62
CA ILE A 203 45.34 -33.34 10.81
C ILE A 203 44.75 -33.40 9.39
N ASN A 204 44.74 -32.23 8.72
CA ASN A 204 44.64 -31.96 7.26
C ASN A 204 43.22 -31.87 6.64
N SER A 205 42.82 -30.87 5.86
CA SER A 205 43.54 -29.81 5.12
C SER A 205 42.62 -28.64 4.73
N LEU A 206 43.24 -27.45 4.69
CA LEU A 206 42.90 -26.24 3.93
C LEU A 206 42.79 -26.53 2.41
N VAL A 207 41.99 -25.77 1.64
CA VAL A 207 42.38 -25.12 0.35
C VAL A 207 41.20 -24.37 -0.32
N MET A 208 41.42 -23.05 -0.43
CA MET A 208 41.16 -22.04 -1.49
C MET A 208 39.86 -22.01 -2.32
N GLY A 209 39.30 -20.80 -2.40
CA GLY A 209 38.23 -20.40 -3.30
C GLY A 209 38.69 -20.06 -4.72
N VAL A 210 37.73 -19.58 -5.53
CA VAL A 210 37.97 -18.99 -6.85
C VAL A 210 36.98 -17.86 -7.08
N ALA A 211 37.52 -16.66 -7.32
CA ALA A 211 36.82 -15.52 -7.89
C ALA A 211 36.61 -15.75 -9.40
N GLY A 212 35.39 -15.56 -9.88
CA GLY A 212 35.04 -15.62 -11.30
C GLY A 212 34.63 -14.26 -11.84
N VAL A 213 35.62 -13.47 -12.30
CA VAL A 213 35.41 -12.38 -13.25
C VAL A 213 35.37 -13.00 -14.63
N LEU A 214 34.30 -12.77 -15.39
CA LEU A 214 34.28 -13.04 -16.83
C LEU A 214 33.70 -11.85 -17.57
N ALA A 215 34.61 -11.17 -18.26
CA ALA A 215 34.34 -10.13 -19.24
C ALA A 215 33.57 -10.71 -20.42
N ALA A 216 32.53 -10.00 -20.86
CA ALA A 216 31.91 -10.18 -22.17
C ALA A 216 32.20 -8.93 -23.00
N VAL A 217 33.04 -9.07 -24.02
CA VAL A 217 33.18 -8.09 -25.10
C VAL A 217 33.21 -8.83 -26.43
N ALA A 218 32.55 -8.19 -27.40
CA ALA A 218 32.53 -8.41 -28.84
C ALA A 218 31.33 -9.24 -29.34
N ALA A 219 30.59 -8.83 -30.37
CA ALA A 219 30.88 -7.81 -31.39
C ALA A 219 29.58 -7.34 -32.08
N SER A 220 29.59 -6.13 -32.65
CA SER A 220 29.17 -5.84 -34.05
C SER A 220 29.21 -4.32 -34.35
N LEU A 221 30.41 -3.83 -34.72
CA LEU A 221 30.75 -2.81 -35.74
C LEU A 221 32.12 -2.21 -35.42
#